data_AF-A0A371CZG8-F1
#
_entry.id   AF-A0A371CZG8-F1
#
_cell.length_a   1.000
_cell.length_b   1.000
_cell.length_c   1.000
_cell.angle_alpha   90.00
_cell.angle_beta   90.00
_cell.angle_gamma   90.00
#
_symmetry.space_group_name_H-M   'P 1'
#
loop_
_entity.id
_entity.type
_entity.pdbx_description
1 polymer ?
#
loop_
_entity_poly.entity_id
_entity_poly.type
_entity_poly.pdbx_seq_one_letter_code
_entity_poly.pdbx_strand_id
1 'polypeptide(L)'
;MRFALVAALVALVAVQTAEAGPLAYGLCQSGCNALAVACYGAAGAVFGTVTAGVGVAPAIIGCNAALGTCTAACAATALIAPTP
;
A
#
# COMPACT_ATOMS: atom_id res chain seq x y z
N MET A 1 -36.96 -19.11 20.11
CA MET A 1 -35.59 -19.46 20.59
C MET A 1 -34.75 -20.14 19.51
N ARG A 2 -35.21 -21.22 18.85
CA ARG A 2 -34.50 -21.88 17.74
C ARG A 2 -34.18 -20.97 16.54
N PHE A 3 -35.11 -20.14 16.09
CA PHE A 3 -34.88 -19.18 15.00
C PHE A 3 -33.87 -18.09 15.36
N ALA A 4 -33.88 -17.61 16.61
CA ALA A 4 -32.92 -16.62 17.09
C ALA A 4 -31.49 -17.20 17.17
N LEU A 5 -31.35 -18.47 17.56
CA LEU A 5 -30.07 -19.17 17.54
C LEU A 5 -29.54 -19.37 16.11
N VAL A 6 -30.40 -19.75 15.16
CA VAL A 6 -30.00 -19.88 13.75
C VAL A 6 -29.59 -18.52 13.18
N ALA A 7 -30.35 -17.46 13.45
CA ALA A 7 -29.99 -16.10 13.02
C ALA A 7 -28.68 -15.61 13.64
N ALA A 8 -28.45 -15.89 14.94
CA ALA A 8 -27.20 -15.57 15.61
C ALA A 8 -26.01 -16.33 15.01
N LEU A 9 -26.16 -17.63 14.73
CA LEU A 9 -25.12 -18.44 14.09
C LEU A 9 -24.78 -17.97 12.66
N VAL A 10 -25.79 -17.58 11.88
CA VAL A 10 -25.59 -16.98 10.54
C VAL A 10 -24.85 -15.64 10.63
N ALA A 11 -25.19 -14.81 11.63
CA ALA A 11 -24.50 -13.55 11.87
C ALA A 11 -23.03 -13.74 12.28
N LEU A 12 -22.71 -14.74 13.12
CA LEU A 12 -21.32 -15.03 13.51
C LEU A 12 -20.46 -15.52 12.33
N VAL A 13 -21.04 -16.30 11.42
CA VAL A 13 -20.36 -16.76 10.19
C VAL A 13 -20.13 -15.61 9.20
N ALA A 14 -21.02 -14.62 9.16
CA ALA A 14 -20.89 -13.46 8.27
C ALA A 14 -19.82 -12.43 8.72
N VAL A 15 -19.35 -12.51 9.98
CA VAL A 15 -18.39 -11.53 10.57
C VAL A 15 -16.91 -11.91 10.33
N GLN A 16 -16.62 -13.01 9.62
CA GLN A 16 -15.24 -13.52 9.51
C GLN A 16 -14.32 -12.76 8.54
N THR A 17 -14.76 -11.68 7.88
CA THR A 17 -13.86 -10.84 7.07
C THR A 17 -13.39 -9.65 7.89
N ALA A 18 -12.26 -9.80 8.58
CA ALA A 18 -11.55 -8.62 9.09
C ALA A 18 -11.02 -7.84 7.88
N GLU A 19 -11.50 -6.61 7.69
CA GLU A 19 -11.01 -5.69 6.66
C GLU A 19 -9.59 -5.21 7.04
N ALA A 20 -8.58 -6.08 6.96
CA ALA A 20 -7.18 -5.71 7.19
C ALA A 20 -6.54 -5.04 5.97
N GLY A 21 -7.32 -4.79 4.91
CA GLY A 21 -6.84 -4.12 3.70
C GLY A 21 -6.08 -2.82 3.97
N PRO A 22 -6.54 -1.91 4.84
CA PRO A 22 -5.78 -0.71 5.21
C PRO A 22 -4.41 -1.01 5.83
N LEU A 23 -4.29 -2.08 6.63
CA LEU A 23 -3.02 -2.51 7.22
C LEU A 23 -2.07 -3.05 6.14
N ALA A 24 -2.58 -3.92 5.26
CA ALA A 24 -1.82 -4.47 4.15
C ALA A 24 -1.35 -3.37 3.18
N TYR A 25 -2.22 -2.40 2.89
CA TYR A 25 -1.88 -1.21 2.11
C TYR A 25 -0.76 -0.39 2.77
N GLY A 26 -0.85 -0.14 4.08
CA GLY A 26 0.18 0.59 4.82
C GLY A 26 1.54 -0.10 4.77
N LEU A 27 1.58 -1.42 4.92
CA LEU A 27 2.80 -2.21 4.81
C LEU A 27 3.40 -2.16 3.39
N CYS A 28 2.55 -2.33 2.37
CA CYS A 28 2.96 -2.26 0.97
C CYS A 28 3.54 -0.88 0.62
N GLN A 29 2.86 0.19 1.05
CA GLN A 29 3.32 1.56 0.81
C GLN A 29 4.65 1.84 1.51
N SER A 30 4.83 1.33 2.74
CA SER A 30 6.10 1.44 3.47
C SER A 30 7.25 0.77 2.70
N GLY A 31 7.01 -0.40 2.10
CA GLY A 31 7.95 -1.07 1.22
C GLY A 31 8.29 -0.26 -0.04
N CYS A 32 7.30 0.31 -0.72
CA CYS A 32 7.52 1.18 -1.88
C CYS A 32 8.37 2.42 -1.52
N ASN A 33 8.12 3.04 -0.37
CA ASN A 33 8.92 4.18 0.10
C ASN A 33 10.36 3.77 0.42
N ALA A 34 10.58 2.61 1.04
CA ALA A 34 11.93 2.10 1.29
C ALA A 34 12.70 1.87 -0.03
N LEU A 35 12.02 1.34 -1.05
CA LEU A 35 12.60 1.19 -2.40
C LEU A 35 12.94 2.54 -3.02
N ALA A 36 12.07 3.55 -2.86
CA ALA A 36 12.33 4.90 -3.35
C ALA A 36 13.55 5.53 -2.69
N VAL A 37 13.70 5.38 -1.36
CA VAL A 37 14.89 5.83 -0.61
C VAL A 37 16.14 5.16 -1.14
N ALA A 38 16.11 3.84 -1.38
CA ALA A 38 17.25 3.11 -1.92
C ALA A 38 17.61 3.57 -3.35
N CYS A 39 16.61 3.76 -4.21
CA CYS A 39 16.78 4.24 -5.59
C CYS A 39 17.41 5.64 -5.62
N TYR A 40 16.92 6.56 -4.77
CA TYR A 40 17.49 7.90 -4.62
C TYR A 40 18.92 7.84 -4.09
N GLY A 41 19.19 6.99 -3.09
CA GLY A 41 20.54 6.79 -2.56
C GLY A 41 21.52 6.29 -3.63
N ALA A 42 21.10 5.35 -4.48
CA ALA A 42 21.89 4.89 -5.62
C ALA A 42 22.11 6.00 -6.67
N ALA A 43 21.16 6.92 -6.82
CA ALA A 43 21.28 8.11 -7.67
C ALA A 43 22.04 9.27 -7.01
N GLY A 44 22.55 9.10 -5.78
CA GLY A 44 23.32 10.12 -5.06
C GLY A 44 22.48 11.26 -4.47
N ALA A 45 21.18 11.04 -4.27
CA ALA A 45 20.26 12.02 -3.70
C ALA A 45 19.59 11.49 -2.42
N VAL A 46 19.05 12.41 -1.62
CA VAL A 46 18.23 12.07 -0.46
C VAL A 46 16.75 12.17 -0.87
N PHE A 47 15.96 11.14 -0.56
CA PHE A 47 14.53 11.15 -0.86
C PHE A 47 13.83 12.32 -0.15
N GLY A 48 12.97 13.03 -0.87
CA GLY A 48 12.22 14.17 -0.36
C GLY A 48 12.96 15.51 -0.36
N THR A 49 14.26 15.56 -0.72
CA THR A 49 15.02 16.83 -0.78
C THR A 49 15.08 17.44 -2.17
N VAL A 50 14.70 16.67 -3.20
CA VAL A 50 14.75 17.09 -4.60
C VAL A 50 13.43 17.70 -5.02
N THR A 51 13.45 18.98 -5.39
CA THR A 51 12.34 19.63 -6.07
C THR A 51 12.40 19.23 -7.54
N ALA A 52 11.35 18.57 -8.07
CA ALA A 52 11.30 17.98 -9.42
C ALA A 52 11.25 19.00 -10.57
N GLY A 53 12.04 20.07 -10.48
CA GLY A 53 12.13 21.15 -11.47
C GLY A 53 13.09 20.85 -12.61
N VAL A 54 13.28 21.86 -13.47
CA VAL A 54 14.19 21.80 -14.62
C VAL A 54 15.62 21.53 -14.13
N GLY A 55 16.25 20.47 -14.67
CA GLY A 55 17.59 20.03 -14.29
C GLY A 55 17.64 18.89 -13.28
N VAL A 56 16.48 18.36 -12.84
CA VAL A 56 16.47 17.15 -12.01
C VAL A 56 17.09 15.95 -12.76
N ALA A 57 17.87 15.15 -12.04
CA ALA A 57 18.50 13.97 -12.62
C ALA A 57 17.44 12.98 -13.16
N PRO A 58 17.58 12.46 -14.40
CA PRO A 58 16.62 11.52 -14.98
C PRO A 58 16.37 10.28 -14.11
N ALA A 59 17.40 9.81 -13.40
CA ALA A 59 17.28 8.70 -12.46
C ALA A 59 16.26 8.98 -11.34
N ILE A 60 16.20 10.21 -10.84
CA ILE A 60 15.26 10.63 -9.79
C ILE A 60 13.83 10.66 -10.30
N ILE A 61 13.62 11.13 -11.54
CA ILE A 61 12.31 11.03 -12.21
C ILE A 61 11.88 9.56 -12.28
N GLY A 62 12.79 8.68 -12.70
CA GLY A 62 12.57 7.23 -12.75
C GLY A 62 12.20 6.63 -11.40
N CYS A 63 12.93 6.98 -10.33
CA CYS A 63 12.63 6.52 -8.97
C CYS A 63 11.22 6.92 -8.51
N ASN A 64 10.80 8.17 -8.77
CA ASN A 64 9.45 8.63 -8.41
C ASN A 64 8.36 7.96 -9.25
N ALA A 65 8.60 7.76 -10.54
CA ALA A 65 7.67 7.04 -11.40
C ALA A 65 7.47 5.60 -10.89
N ALA A 66 8.56 4.91 -10.54
CA ALA A 66 8.52 3.58 -9.94
C ALA A 66 7.74 3.58 -8.61
N LEU A 67 8.01 4.55 -7.71
CA LEU A 67 7.26 4.73 -6.47
C LEU A 67 5.75 4.89 -6.71
N GLY A 68 5.36 5.76 -7.66
CA GLY A 68 3.97 5.98 -8.03
C GLY A 68 3.29 4.70 -8.54
N THR A 69 3.97 3.96 -9.42
CA THR A 69 3.44 2.68 -9.92
C THR A 69 3.29 1.63 -8.82
N CYS A 70 4.27 1.54 -7.91
CA CYS A 70 4.26 0.61 -6.79
C CYS A 70 3.09 0.90 -5.84
N THR A 71 2.92 2.17 -5.45
CA THR A 71 1.85 2.58 -4.52
C THR A 71 0.45 2.50 -5.15
N ALA A 72 0.32 2.75 -6.45
CA ALA A 72 -0.93 2.50 -7.18
C ALA A 72 -1.31 1.00 -7.19
N ALA A 73 -0.33 0.12 -7.41
CA ALA A 73 -0.53 -1.33 -7.33
C ALA A 73 -0.91 -1.77 -5.90
N CYS A 74 -0.28 -1.20 -4.87
CA CYS A 74 -0.66 -1.43 -3.48
C CYS A 74 -2.11 -1.02 -3.22
N ALA A 75 -2.55 0.14 -3.72
CA ALA A 75 -3.94 0.58 -3.55
C ALA A 75 -4.92 -0.37 -4.24
N ALA A 76 -4.60 -0.82 -5.46
CA ALA A 76 -5.48 -1.72 -6.22
C ALA A 76 -5.60 -3.13 -5.60
N THR A 77 -4.56 -3.61 -4.92
CA THR A 77 -4.49 -5.00 -4.46
C THR A 77 -4.64 -5.17 -2.95
N ALA A 78 -4.09 -4.25 -2.16
CA ALA A 78 -4.02 -4.41 -0.72
C ALA A 78 -5.08 -3.59 0.03
N LEU A 79 -5.52 -2.44 -0.49
CA LEU A 79 -6.47 -1.57 0.23
C LEU A 79 -7.85 -2.21 0.43
N ILE A 80 -8.28 -3.00 -0.56
CA ILE A 80 -9.58 -3.69 -0.61
C ILE A 80 -9.43 -5.20 -0.42
N ALA A 81 -8.26 -5.67 0.04
CA ALA A 81 -8.03 -7.09 0.25
C ALA A 81 -8.85 -7.62 1.45
N PRO A 82 -9.77 -8.57 1.24
CA PRO A 82 -10.32 -9.35 2.35
C PRO A 82 -9.23 -10.30 2.85
N THR A 83 -8.83 -10.15 4.10
CA THR A 83 -7.87 -11.08 4.75
C THR A 83 -8.64 -12.11 5.60
N PRO A 84 -8.24 -13.40 5.56
CA PRO A 84 -8.86 -14.45 6.36
C PRO A 84 -8.65 -14.26 7.86
#